data_AF-A0A2V8MQK9-F1
#
_entry.id   AF-A0A2V8MQK9-F1
#
_cell.length_a   1.000
_cell.length_b   1.000
_cell.length_c   1.000
_cell.angle_alpha   90.00
_cell.angle_beta   90.00
_cell.angle_gamma   90.00
#
_symmetry.space_group_name_H-M   'P 1'
#
loop_
_entity.id
_entity.type
_entity.pdbx_description
1 polymer ?
#
loop_
_entity_poly.entity_id
_entity_poly.type
_entity_poly.pdbx_seq_one_letter_code
_entity_poly.pdbx_strand_id
1 'polypeptide(L)'
;MDSKFDIEISNALLEFNREAVLYCQGISDTVAHDYAVDYARMLQNRAKGYEFSLPLVPYGLFEPNRNLIRAALERIAEKHFPSKNKPKLK
;
A
#
# COMPACT_ATOMS: atom_id res chain seq x y z
N MET A 1 -18.51 11.42 18.04
CA MET A 1 -18.68 11.36 16.57
C MET A 1 -17.78 10.26 16.05
N ASP A 2 -18.27 9.53 15.04
CA ASP A 2 -17.49 8.72 14.08
C ASP A 2 -17.13 7.25 14.32
N SER A 3 -17.82 6.53 15.23
CA SER A 3 -17.63 5.07 15.35
C SER A 3 -17.87 4.30 14.05
N LYS A 4 -18.79 4.76 13.19
CA LYS A 4 -19.07 4.14 11.89
C LYS A 4 -17.92 4.35 10.89
N PHE A 5 -17.31 5.53 10.88
CA PHE A 5 -16.17 5.86 10.02
C PHE A 5 -14.94 5.05 10.44
N ASP A 6 -14.72 4.92 11.75
CA ASP A 6 -13.65 4.08 12.29
C ASP A 6 -13.83 2.60 11.92
N ILE A 7 -15.07 2.08 11.93
CA ILE A 7 -15.40 0.72 11.49
C ILE A 7 -15.17 0.56 9.97
N GLU A 8 -15.60 1.52 9.15
CA GLU A 8 -15.42 1.48 7.70
C GLU A 8 -13.93 1.49 7.31
N ILE A 9 -13.12 2.34 7.94
CA ILE A 9 -11.66 2.37 7.75
C ILE A 9 -11.01 1.07 8.24
N SER A 10 -11.44 0.56 9.39
CA SER A 10 -10.90 -0.70 9.93
C SER A 10 -11.17 -1.89 9.00
N ASN A 11 -12.36 -1.96 8.42
CA ASN A 11 -12.72 -3.00 7.45
C ASN A 11 -11.92 -2.85 6.15
N ALA A 12 -11.78 -1.62 5.63
CA ALA A 12 -10.97 -1.35 4.45
C ALA A 12 -9.49 -1.71 4.67
N LEU A 13 -8.94 -1.42 5.85
CA LEU A 13 -7.58 -1.82 6.24
C LEU A 13 -7.45 -3.34 6.32
N LEU A 14 -8.45 -4.05 6.83
CA LEU A 14 -8.44 -5.51 6.91
C LEU A 14 -8.37 -6.15 5.52
N GLU A 15 -9.22 -5.69 4.59
CA GLU A 15 -9.25 -6.21 3.22
C GLU A 15 -8.01 -5.80 2.41
N PHE A 16 -7.50 -4.57 2.59
CA PHE A 16 -6.20 -4.17 2.06
C PHE A 16 -5.10 -5.10 2.55
N ASN A 17 -5.03 -5.37 3.86
CA ASN A 17 -3.99 -6.22 4.44
C ASN A 17 -4.04 -7.64 3.90
N ARG A 18 -5.23 -8.21 3.69
CA ARG A 18 -5.38 -9.54 3.09
C ARG A 18 -4.74 -9.60 1.70
N GLU A 19 -5.04 -8.63 0.83
CA GLU A 19 -4.47 -8.60 -0.52
C GLU A 19 -2.99 -8.23 -0.54
N ALA A 20 -2.56 -7.27 0.28
CA ALA A 20 -1.18 -6.84 0.35
C ALA A 20 -0.25 -7.94 0.90
N VAL A 21 -0.70 -8.71 1.90
CA VAL A 21 0.06 -9.85 2.44
C VAL A 21 0.23 -10.93 1.38
N LEU A 22 -0.85 -11.29 0.66
CA LEU A 22 -0.77 -12.27 -0.42
C LEU A 22 0.17 -11.81 -1.55
N TYR A 23 0.12 -10.52 -1.90
CA TYR A 23 1.04 -9.94 -2.86
C TYR A 23 2.50 -10.07 -2.42
N CYS A 24 2.82 -9.69 -1.18
CA CYS A 24 4.18 -9.77 -0.64
C CYS A 24 4.67 -11.22 -0.60
N GLN A 25 3.83 -12.17 -0.16
CA GLN A 25 4.17 -13.59 -0.12
C GLN A 25 4.45 -14.20 -1.50
N GLY A 26 3.93 -13.60 -2.57
CA GLY A 26 4.22 -14.00 -3.95
C GLY A 26 5.60 -13.58 -4.46
N ILE A 27 6.36 -12.78 -3.69
CA ILE A 27 7.68 -12.29 -4.07
C ILE A 27 8.76 -13.19 -3.48
N SER A 28 9.46 -13.94 -4.34
CA SER A 28 10.54 -14.83 -3.91
C SER A 28 11.86 -14.12 -3.58
N ASP A 29 12.12 -12.96 -4.21
CA ASP A 29 13.31 -12.16 -3.93
C ASP A 29 13.17 -11.45 -2.59
N THR A 30 14.09 -11.70 -1.66
CA THR A 30 13.99 -11.19 -0.29
C THR A 30 14.04 -9.67 -0.22
N VAL A 31 14.87 -9.02 -1.05
CA VAL A 31 15.00 -7.55 -1.04
C VAL A 31 13.72 -6.89 -1.57
N ALA A 32 13.13 -7.47 -2.62
CA ALA A 32 11.86 -7.04 -3.18
C ALA A 32 10.68 -7.32 -2.22
N HIS A 33 10.69 -8.46 -1.53
CA HIS A 33 9.70 -8.81 -0.51
C HIS A 33 9.71 -7.78 0.62
N ASP A 34 10.87 -7.51 1.22
CA ASP A 34 10.99 -6.60 2.37
C ASP A 34 10.58 -5.17 1.97
N TYR A 35 11.00 -4.73 0.78
CA TYR A 35 10.55 -3.47 0.22
C TYR A 35 9.03 -3.41 0.03
N ALA A 36 8.40 -4.49 -0.46
CA ALA A 36 6.95 -4.55 -0.63
C ALA A 36 6.21 -4.48 0.72
N VAL A 37 6.73 -5.16 1.76
CA VAL A 37 6.17 -5.11 3.13
C VAL A 37 6.26 -3.70 3.69
N ASP A 38 7.41 -3.04 3.58
CA ASP A 38 7.58 -1.66 4.05
C ASP A 38 6.68 -0.68 3.31
N TYR A 39 6.54 -0.85 1.99
CA TYR A 39 5.66 -0.01 1.19
C TYR A 39 4.18 -0.24 1.53
N ALA A 40 3.76 -1.48 1.76
CA ALA A 40 2.41 -1.80 2.22
C ALA A 40 2.11 -1.18 3.60
N ARG A 41 3.09 -1.22 4.54
CA ARG A 41 2.97 -0.56 5.84
C ARG A 41 2.83 0.96 5.70
N MET A 42 3.61 1.59 4.80
CA MET A 42 3.48 3.01 4.50
C MET A 42 2.07 3.35 4.00
N LEU A 43 1.49 2.56 3.09
CA LEU A 43 0.13 2.77 2.59
C LEU A 43 -0.94 2.63 3.69
N GLN A 44 -0.77 1.71 4.64
CA GLN A 44 -1.65 1.62 5.82
C GLN A 44 -1.56 2.88 6.69
N ASN A 45 -0.35 3.38 6.94
CA ASN A 45 -0.16 4.60 7.73
C ASN A 45 -0.80 5.81 7.03
N ARG A 46 -0.64 5.92 5.71
CA ARG A 46 -1.32 6.92 4.87
C ARG A 46 -2.84 6.82 4.99
N ALA A 47 -3.41 5.61 4.91
CA ALA A 47 -4.86 5.41 5.03
C ALA A 47 -5.40 5.79 6.42
N LYS A 48 -4.59 5.61 7.47
CA LYS A 48 -4.90 6.04 8.85
C LYS A 48 -4.70 7.54 9.09
N GLY A 49 -4.19 8.29 8.10
CA GLY A 49 -3.88 9.71 8.23
C GLY A 49 -2.63 10.02 9.05
N TYR A 50 -1.76 9.04 9.28
CA TYR A 50 -0.47 9.25 9.94
C TYR A 50 0.56 9.83 8.98
N GLU A 51 1.53 10.56 9.51
CA GLU A 51 2.71 10.94 8.73
C GLU A 51 3.44 9.70 8.22
N PHE A 52 3.86 9.74 6.96
CA PHE A 52 4.58 8.66 6.32
C PHE A 52 5.67 9.22 5.40
N SER A 53 6.78 8.49 5.33
CA SER A 53 7.84 8.70 4.36
C SER A 53 7.89 7.53 3.39
N LEU A 54 8.37 7.77 2.18
CA LEU A 54 8.67 6.68 1.26
C LEU A 54 9.69 5.73 1.90
N PRO A 55 9.53 4.39 1.75
CA PRO A 55 10.56 3.45 2.17
C PRO A 55 11.88 3.75 1.48
N LEU A 56 12.97 3.53 2.21
CA LEU A 56 14.32 3.61 1.66
C LEU A 56 14.44 2.66 0.47
N VAL A 57 15.09 3.13 -0.59
CA VAL A 57 15.36 2.30 -1.77
C VAL A 57 16.49 1.33 -1.41
N PRO A 58 16.24 0.01 -1.34
CA PRO A 58 17.28 -0.91 -0.97
C PRO A 58 18.26 -1.12 -2.13
N TYR A 59 19.52 -1.37 -1.78
CA TYR A 59 20.54 -1.73 -2.75
C TYR A 59 20.16 -3.05 -3.44
N GLY A 60 20.28 -3.11 -4.76
CA GLY A 60 19.89 -4.30 -5.55
C GLY A 60 18.45 -4.29 -6.05
N LEU A 61 17.56 -3.43 -5.53
CA LEU A 61 16.20 -3.29 -6.05
C LEU A 61 16.08 -2.14 -7.04
N PHE A 62 16.53 -2.43 -8.26
CA PHE A 62 16.50 -1.51 -9.37
C PHE A 62 15.12 -1.45 -10.05
N GLU A 63 14.99 -0.48 -10.93
CA GLU A 63 13.87 -0.44 -11.87
C GLU A 63 14.07 -1.51 -12.96
N PRO A 64 13.00 -2.12 -13.48
CA PRO A 64 11.58 -1.78 -13.27
C PRO A 64 10.95 -2.41 -12.02
N ASN A 65 11.60 -3.38 -11.38
CA ASN A 65 11.02 -4.19 -10.30
C ASN A 65 10.43 -3.34 -9.16
N ARG A 66 11.17 -2.32 -8.72
CA ARG A 66 10.68 -1.38 -7.70
C ARG A 66 9.38 -0.67 -8.10
N ASN A 67 9.28 -0.21 -9.34
CA ASN A 67 8.11 0.52 -9.82
C ASN A 67 6.91 -0.40 -10.00
N LEU A 68 7.15 -1.66 -10.37
CA LEU A 68 6.10 -2.68 -10.44
C LEU A 68 5.52 -2.98 -9.05
N ILE A 69 6.36 -3.08 -8.01
CA ILE A 69 5.91 -3.25 -6.62
C ILE A 69 5.07 -2.06 -6.16
N ARG A 70 5.56 -0.84 -6.38
CA ARG A 70 4.81 0.39 -6.06
C ARG A 70 3.45 0.42 -6.75
N ALA A 71 3.43 0.20 -8.07
CA ALA A 71 2.20 0.26 -8.86
C ALA A 71 1.19 -0.82 -8.44
N ALA A 72 1.65 -2.04 -8.14
CA ALA A 72 0.79 -3.12 -7.68
C ALA A 72 0.15 -2.77 -6.32
N LEU A 73 0.95 -2.33 -5.36
CA LEU A 73 0.46 -1.98 -4.02
C LEU A 73 -0.42 -0.73 -4.01
N GLU A 74 -0.11 0.30 -4.81
CA GLU A 74 -0.98 1.47 -5.00
C GLU A 74 -2.31 1.06 -5.62
N ARG A 75 -2.34 0.12 -6.58
CA ARG A 75 -3.61 -0.38 -7.14
C ARG A 75 -4.45 -1.12 -6.10
N ILE A 76 -3.82 -1.93 -5.24
CA ILE A 76 -4.51 -2.59 -4.13
C ILE A 76 -5.02 -1.53 -3.14
N ALA A 77 -4.22 -0.52 -2.82
CA ALA A 77 -4.63 0.58 -1.95
C ALA A 77 -5.79 1.39 -2.55
N GLU A 78 -5.76 1.74 -3.83
CA GLU A 78 -6.85 2.49 -4.48
C GLU A 78 -8.18 1.74 -4.47
N LYS A 79 -8.15 0.40 -4.52
CA LYS A 79 -9.34 -0.44 -4.44
C LYS A 79 -10.03 -0.33 -3.07
N HIS A 80 -9.24 -0.21 -2.00
CA HIS A 80 -9.74 -0.25 -0.61
C HIS A 80 -9.86 1.13 0.05
N PHE A 81 -9.02 2.08 -0.36
CA PHE A 81 -8.98 3.46 0.09
C PHE A 81 -9.25 4.40 -1.08
N PRO A 82 -10.47 4.39 -1.65
CA PRO A 82 -10.79 5.24 -2.79
C PRO A 82 -10.65 6.71 -2.36
N SER A 83 -9.65 7.40 -2.93
CA SER A 83 -9.53 8.84 -2.74
C SER A 83 -10.80 9.50 -3.27
N LYS A 84 -11.52 10.23 -2.41
CA LYS A 84 -12.76 10.94 -2.78
C LYS A 84 -12.55 11.99 -3.88
N ASN A 85 -11.31 12.31 -4.22
CA ASN A 85 -10.96 13.22 -5.30
C ASN A 85 -9.92 12.58 -6.23
N LYS A 86 -10.38 11.88 -7.26
CA LYS A 86 -9.61 11.77 -8.51
C LYS A 86 -9.95 13.01 -9.33
N PRO A 87 -9.06 14.00 -9.52
CA PRO A 87 -9.25 14.94 -10.61
C PRO A 87 -9.32 14.10 -11.89
N LYS A 88 -10.42 14.22 -12.62
CA LYS A 88 -10.51 13.67 -13.98
C LYS A 88 -9.37 14.32 -14.76
N LEU A 89 -8.35 13.54 -15.15
CA LEU A 89 -7.43 13.99 -16.18
C LEU A 89 -8.30 14.26 -17.42
N LYS A 90 -8.38 15.54 -17.79
CA LYS A 90 -8.91 15.99 -19.07
C LYS A 90 -7.85 15.79 -20.14
#